data_AF-A0AAV0VC27-F1
#
_entry.id   AF-A0AAV0VC27-F1
#
_cell.length_a   1.000
_cell.length_b   1.000
_cell.length_c   1.000
_cell.angle_alpha   90.00
_cell.angle_beta   90.00
_cell.angle_gamma   90.00
#
_symmetry.space_group_name_H-M   'P 1'
#
loop_
_entity.id
_entity.type
_entity.pdbx_description
1 polymer ?
#
loop_
_entity_poly.entity_id
_entity_poly.type
_entity_poly.pdbx_seq_one_letter_code
_entity_poly.pdbx_strand_id
1 'polypeptide(L)'
;MATSHVDKKKRHRKTKKHTANHPNAIAQHIRSAKSQTNAIFSLTSSSNPNPKNLGPFSDRQRILVVGDGDFSFSLSLAVFLGGRNVVATCYDSKLELKEKYSSALLNCDALETAGAQVHFDVNATCLKKEKWLNVAQPFHAIVFNFPHLGGSTEADVANNQKFLREFFYSTRQYLHPTRGQVLVSLRNTLFYNRWKIQEQAAVNGFQLKRMEAFDASIYAGYEPQRTHPASFRGEPPSTTGAHYFIFTLDKSFEVIDPGQKFLERSDAVEQARGSAVNQGTLEKKMAALPTKLTCQPCGLTFRAVKKYNGHMNSAKHAKKVKALKKKH
;
A
#
# COMPACT_ATOMS: atom_id res chain seq x y z
N MET A 1 -40.48 30.34 -79.74
CA MET A 1 -40.79 31.64 -79.12
C MET A 1 -40.28 31.64 -77.68
N ALA A 2 -39.64 32.74 -77.30
CA ALA A 2 -39.45 33.28 -75.95
C ALA A 2 -38.70 32.47 -74.87
N THR A 3 -37.48 32.96 -74.65
CA THR A 3 -36.68 33.08 -73.41
C THR A 3 -37.42 33.17 -72.06
N SER A 4 -36.86 32.54 -71.01
CA SER A 4 -36.36 33.23 -69.79
C SER A 4 -35.55 32.30 -68.86
N HIS A 5 -34.40 32.79 -68.41
CA HIS A 5 -33.39 32.18 -67.52
C HIS A 5 -33.84 31.94 -66.07
N VAL A 6 -33.22 30.98 -65.36
CA VAL A 6 -32.46 31.23 -64.09
C VAL A 6 -31.32 30.19 -63.95
N ASP A 7 -30.20 30.69 -63.45
CA ASP A 7 -28.83 30.20 -63.36
C ASP A 7 -28.56 29.28 -62.13
N LYS A 8 -27.67 28.27 -62.26
CA LYS A 8 -26.47 28.01 -61.40
C LYS A 8 -25.94 26.56 -61.41
N LYS A 9 -24.76 26.44 -62.03
CA LYS A 9 -23.53 25.69 -61.67
C LYS A 9 -23.58 24.24 -61.11
N LYS A 10 -23.09 23.32 -61.95
CA LYS A 10 -21.95 22.35 -61.77
C LYS A 10 -21.79 21.64 -60.40
N ARG A 11 -21.87 20.30 -60.40
CA ARG A 11 -20.75 19.32 -60.57
C ARG A 11 -21.01 17.97 -59.88
N HIS A 12 -20.58 16.91 -60.58
CA HIS A 12 -20.63 15.48 -60.26
C HIS A 12 -20.21 15.05 -58.84
N ARG A 13 -20.94 14.06 -58.32
CA ARG A 13 -20.68 13.35 -57.05
C ARG A 13 -20.08 11.97 -57.32
N LYS A 14 -18.85 11.74 -56.87
CA LYS A 14 -18.14 10.44 -56.90
C LYS A 14 -18.18 9.76 -55.52
N THR A 15 -18.48 8.45 -55.54
CA THR A 15 -17.97 7.34 -54.72
C THR A 15 -17.88 7.45 -53.18
N LYS A 16 -18.56 6.51 -52.48
CA LYS A 16 -18.24 6.07 -51.11
C LYS A 16 -17.82 4.59 -51.14
N LYS A 17 -16.60 4.28 -50.72
CA LYS A 17 -16.19 2.95 -50.26
C LYS A 17 -15.45 3.13 -48.93
N HIS A 18 -15.88 2.37 -47.94
CA HIS A 18 -15.48 2.45 -46.53
C HIS A 18 -14.07 1.89 -46.28
N THR A 19 -13.23 2.65 -45.57
CA THR A 19 -12.19 2.13 -44.67
C THR A 19 -12.13 3.06 -43.45
N ALA A 20 -12.67 2.62 -42.32
CA ALA A 20 -12.62 3.37 -41.07
C ALA A 20 -11.28 3.09 -40.37
N ASN A 21 -10.35 4.05 -40.46
CA ASN A 21 -9.14 4.08 -39.64
C ASN A 21 -9.51 4.54 -38.22
N HIS A 22 -9.25 3.71 -37.21
CA HIS A 22 -9.54 4.02 -35.81
C HIS A 22 -8.41 4.86 -35.17
N PRO A 23 -8.68 6.11 -34.72
CA PRO A 23 -7.67 7.01 -34.15
C PRO A 23 -7.15 6.61 -32.74
N ASN A 24 -7.71 5.59 -32.11
CA ASN A 24 -7.38 5.19 -30.74
C ASN A 24 -6.07 4.38 -30.62
N ALA A 25 -5.70 3.64 -31.68
CA ALA A 25 -4.44 2.90 -31.76
C ALA A 25 -3.22 3.84 -31.89
N ILE A 26 -3.39 4.98 -32.57
CA ILE A 26 -2.36 6.01 -32.73
C ILE A 26 -2.08 6.70 -31.38
N ALA A 27 -3.12 6.95 -30.57
CA ALA A 27 -2.98 7.54 -29.24
C ALA A 27 -2.35 6.59 -28.20
N GLN A 28 -2.47 5.27 -28.38
CA GLN A 28 -1.76 4.26 -27.58
C GLN A 28 -0.29 4.13 -28.00
N HIS A 29 0.01 4.18 -29.30
CA HIS A 29 1.39 4.21 -29.79
C HIS A 29 2.16 5.47 -29.36
N ILE A 30 1.52 6.64 -29.34
CA ILE A 30 2.15 7.89 -28.85
C ILE A 30 2.47 7.83 -27.34
N ARG A 31 1.66 7.13 -26.53
CA ARG A 31 1.93 6.91 -25.09
C ARG A 31 3.03 5.88 -24.85
N SER A 32 3.04 4.79 -25.62
CA SER A 32 4.11 3.79 -25.61
C SER A 32 5.46 4.41 -26.02
N ALA A 33 5.46 5.28 -27.05
CA ALA A 33 6.66 6.01 -27.45
C ALA A 33 7.15 7.03 -26.40
N LYS A 34 6.24 7.72 -25.70
CA LYS A 34 6.59 8.64 -24.59
C LYS A 34 7.14 7.93 -23.34
N SER A 35 6.69 6.70 -23.08
CA SER A 35 7.24 5.85 -22.02
C SER A 35 8.64 5.32 -22.37
N GLN A 36 8.88 5.01 -23.65
CA GLN A 36 10.19 4.62 -24.16
C GLN A 36 11.22 5.77 -24.15
N THR A 37 10.82 7.03 -24.38
CA THR A 37 11.74 8.19 -24.32
C THR A 37 12.21 8.55 -22.91
N ASN A 38 11.41 8.28 -21.87
CA ASN A 38 11.81 8.55 -20.48
C ASN A 38 12.76 7.48 -19.91
N ALA A 39 12.62 6.23 -20.35
CA ALA A 39 13.59 5.17 -20.05
C ALA A 39 14.97 5.48 -20.66
N ILE A 40 15.01 6.16 -21.81
CA ILE A 40 16.25 6.62 -22.46
C ILE A 40 16.90 7.81 -21.70
N PHE A 41 16.14 8.66 -21.01
CA PHE A 41 16.71 9.74 -20.17
C PHE A 41 17.41 9.22 -18.89
N SER A 42 17.03 8.04 -18.39
CA SER A 42 17.75 7.36 -17.30
C SER A 42 19.11 6.79 -17.77
N LEU A 43 19.17 6.36 -19.03
CA LEU A 43 20.37 5.87 -19.71
C LEU A 43 21.46 6.95 -19.94
N THR A 44 21.16 8.25 -19.78
CA THR A 44 22.14 9.35 -19.89
C THR A 44 22.66 9.86 -18.53
N SER A 45 22.43 9.12 -17.43
CA SER A 45 22.98 9.43 -16.11
C SER A 45 24.48 9.08 -16.01
N SER A 46 25.31 9.69 -16.86
CA SER A 46 26.76 9.73 -16.69
C SER A 46 27.14 10.81 -15.67
N SER A 47 27.92 10.39 -14.66
CA SER A 47 28.89 11.19 -13.88
C SER A 47 28.39 12.38 -13.04
N ASN A 48 27.49 12.15 -12.07
CA ASN A 48 27.40 13.00 -10.88
C ASN A 48 27.94 12.23 -9.66
N PRO A 49 28.98 12.70 -8.95
CA PRO A 49 29.52 12.00 -7.77
C PRO A 49 28.57 12.05 -6.56
N ASN A 50 27.59 12.96 -6.57
CA ASN A 50 26.63 13.10 -5.49
C ASN A 50 25.58 11.97 -5.54
N PRO A 51 25.22 11.39 -4.37
CA PRO A 51 24.16 10.40 -4.31
C PRO A 51 22.84 10.98 -4.82
N LYS A 52 22.15 10.21 -5.66
CA LYS A 52 20.74 10.49 -6.02
C LYS A 52 19.86 10.19 -4.81
N ASN A 53 18.87 11.04 -4.57
CA ASN A 53 17.90 10.86 -3.48
C ASN A 53 16.47 11.02 -3.98
N LEU A 54 15.56 10.15 -3.51
CA LEU A 54 14.13 10.23 -3.74
C LEU A 54 13.42 10.08 -2.39
N GLY A 55 12.89 11.18 -1.85
CA GLY A 55 12.34 11.19 -0.50
C GLY A 55 13.39 10.75 0.55
N PRO A 56 13.09 9.79 1.45
CA PRO A 56 14.04 9.30 2.44
C PRO A 56 15.08 8.31 1.88
N PHE A 57 15.06 8.04 0.57
CA PHE A 57 15.87 7.01 -0.08
C PHE A 57 17.04 7.58 -0.88
N SER A 58 18.14 6.84 -0.92
CA SER A 58 19.35 7.16 -1.69
C SER A 58 19.81 5.97 -2.52
N ASP A 59 20.45 6.24 -3.67
CA ASP A 59 21.07 5.22 -4.54
C ASP A 59 22.21 4.44 -3.87
N ARG A 60 22.74 4.94 -2.75
CA ARG A 60 23.74 4.27 -1.90
C ARG A 60 23.12 3.27 -0.90
N GLN A 61 21.80 3.19 -0.82
CA GLN A 61 21.09 2.30 0.09
C GLN A 61 20.66 1.03 -0.62
N ARG A 62 20.78 -0.11 0.07
CA ARG A 62 20.09 -1.35 -0.31
C ARG A 62 18.70 -1.34 0.32
N ILE A 63 17.66 -1.43 -0.50
CA ILE A 63 16.27 -1.19 -0.12
C ILE A 63 15.47 -2.48 -0.33
N LEU A 64 14.80 -2.95 0.72
CA LEU A 64 13.76 -3.96 0.64
C LEU A 64 12.40 -3.26 0.76
N VAL A 65 11.55 -3.38 -0.25
CA VAL A 65 10.15 -2.97 -0.16
C VAL A 65 9.31 -4.21 0.06
N VAL A 66 8.57 -4.27 1.16
CA VAL A 66 7.66 -5.37 1.47
C VAL A 66 6.21 -4.95 1.29
N GLY A 67 5.41 -5.88 0.75
CA GLY A 67 3.97 -5.66 0.55
C GLY A 67 3.67 -4.61 -0.52
N ASP A 68 4.49 -4.53 -1.57
CA ASP A 68 4.40 -3.52 -2.61
C ASP A 68 3.33 -3.83 -3.66
N GLY A 69 2.07 -4.01 -3.23
CA GLY A 69 0.86 -4.08 -4.06
C GLY A 69 1.08 -4.47 -5.53
N ASP A 70 1.03 -3.47 -6.42
CA ASP A 70 1.20 -3.60 -7.88
C ASP A 70 2.63 -3.29 -8.38
N PHE A 71 3.60 -3.20 -7.48
CA PHE A 71 5.00 -2.87 -7.71
C PHE A 71 5.30 -1.45 -8.23
N SER A 72 4.30 -0.57 -8.30
CA SER A 72 4.47 0.78 -8.84
C SER A 72 5.41 1.66 -7.99
N PHE A 73 5.40 1.51 -6.67
CA PHE A 73 6.30 2.25 -5.78
C PHE A 73 7.75 1.82 -5.97
N SER A 74 8.04 0.52 -5.96
CA SER A 74 9.40 0.02 -6.19
C SER A 74 9.89 0.38 -7.58
N LEU A 75 9.03 0.34 -8.60
CA LEU A 75 9.41 0.75 -9.96
C LEU A 75 9.84 2.21 -9.98
N SER A 76 9.10 3.11 -9.32
CA SER A 76 9.51 4.51 -9.21
C SER A 76 10.88 4.66 -8.53
N LEU A 77 11.16 3.87 -7.48
CA LEU A 77 12.48 3.89 -6.83
C LEU A 77 13.58 3.41 -7.78
N ALA A 78 13.36 2.27 -8.45
CA ALA A 78 14.34 1.67 -9.35
C ALA A 78 14.66 2.55 -10.57
N VAL A 79 13.66 3.24 -11.13
CA VAL A 79 13.85 4.16 -12.26
C VAL A 79 14.71 5.36 -11.86
N PHE A 80 14.52 5.89 -10.65
CA PHE A 80 15.22 7.10 -10.19
C PHE A 80 16.60 6.81 -9.58
N LEU A 81 16.68 5.81 -8.71
CA LEU A 81 17.89 5.46 -7.94
C LEU A 81 18.75 4.38 -8.61
N GLY A 82 18.19 3.65 -9.59
CA GLY A 82 18.79 2.44 -10.15
C GLY A 82 18.26 1.17 -9.45
N GLY A 83 17.91 0.15 -10.23
CA GLY A 83 17.22 -1.05 -9.72
C GLY A 83 18.12 -2.02 -8.94
N ARG A 84 19.44 -2.05 -9.19
CA ARG A 84 20.37 -3.05 -8.60
C ARG A 84 20.32 -3.18 -7.08
N ASN A 85 19.99 -2.09 -6.38
CA ASN A 85 19.92 -2.04 -4.93
C ASN A 85 18.49 -2.16 -4.37
N VAL A 86 17.49 -2.37 -5.24
CA VAL A 86 16.07 -2.50 -4.88
C VAL A 86 15.68 -3.98 -4.93
N VAL A 87 15.08 -4.45 -3.85
CA VAL A 87 14.36 -5.72 -3.78
C VAL A 87 12.92 -5.41 -3.49
N ALA A 88 12.03 -5.74 -4.42
CA ALA A 88 10.60 -5.50 -4.30
C ALA A 88 9.88 -6.81 -4.00
N THR A 89 8.99 -6.81 -3.01
CA THR A 89 8.21 -8.00 -2.68
C THR A 89 6.74 -7.69 -2.46
N CYS A 90 5.88 -8.64 -2.79
CA CYS A 90 4.46 -8.60 -2.46
C CYS A 90 4.03 -9.87 -1.71
N TYR A 91 2.90 -9.77 -1.00
CA TYR A 91 2.31 -10.91 -0.30
C TYR A 91 1.51 -11.81 -1.25
N ASP A 92 0.90 -11.23 -2.28
CA ASP A 92 0.12 -11.96 -3.28
C ASP A 92 1.03 -12.89 -4.09
N SER A 93 0.50 -14.06 -4.46
CA SER A 93 1.16 -14.92 -5.45
C SER A 93 1.17 -14.25 -6.83
N LYS A 94 2.08 -14.68 -7.72
CA LYS A 94 2.13 -14.15 -9.09
C LYS A 94 0.80 -14.30 -9.84
N LEU A 95 0.04 -15.36 -9.57
CA LEU A 95 -1.27 -15.60 -10.17
C LEU A 95 -2.31 -14.60 -9.65
N GLU A 96 -2.43 -14.47 -8.34
CA GLU A 96 -3.37 -13.52 -7.72
C GLU A 96 -3.05 -12.07 -8.10
N LEU A 97 -1.77 -11.73 -8.18
CA LEU A 97 -1.30 -10.41 -8.60
C LEU A 97 -1.82 -10.06 -9.99
N LYS A 98 -1.71 -11.00 -10.94
CA LYS A 98 -2.20 -10.84 -12.33
C LYS A 98 -3.70 -10.61 -12.38
N GLU A 99 -4.45 -11.28 -11.51
CA GLU A 99 -5.91 -11.13 -11.43
C GLU A 99 -6.32 -9.81 -10.77
N LYS A 100 -5.57 -9.36 -9.76
CA LYS A 100 -5.85 -8.15 -8.98
C LYS A 100 -5.44 -6.86 -9.69
N TYR A 101 -4.28 -6.85 -10.36
CA TYR A 101 -3.67 -5.64 -10.89
C TYR A 101 -3.21 -5.82 -12.35
N SER A 102 -3.94 -5.21 -13.28
CA SER A 102 -3.66 -5.36 -14.72
C SER A 102 -2.24 -4.92 -15.14
N SER A 103 -1.68 -3.92 -14.45
CA SER A 103 -0.35 -3.37 -14.76
C SER A 103 0.80 -4.01 -13.96
N ALA A 104 0.52 -4.84 -12.95
CA ALA A 104 1.55 -5.27 -12.02
C ALA A 104 2.64 -6.13 -12.69
N LEU A 105 2.27 -7.02 -13.62
CA LEU A 105 3.26 -7.81 -14.35
C LEU A 105 4.17 -6.94 -15.24
N LEU A 106 3.64 -5.89 -15.85
CA LEU A 106 4.45 -4.93 -16.61
C LEU A 106 5.42 -4.17 -15.69
N ASN A 107 4.99 -3.82 -14.47
CA ASN A 107 5.85 -3.19 -13.48
C ASN A 107 6.96 -4.15 -13.01
N CYS A 108 6.65 -5.45 -12.82
CA CYS A 108 7.64 -6.47 -12.51
C CYS A 108 8.70 -6.58 -13.62
N ASP A 109 8.28 -6.70 -14.88
CA ASP A 109 9.20 -6.82 -16.03
C ASP A 109 10.11 -5.58 -16.13
N ALA A 110 9.55 -4.38 -15.91
CA ALA A 110 10.31 -3.13 -15.90
C ALA A 110 11.30 -3.04 -14.72
N LEU A 111 10.92 -3.54 -13.54
CA LEU A 111 11.80 -3.65 -12.37
C LEU A 111 13.00 -4.55 -12.64
N GLU A 112 12.74 -5.76 -13.16
CA GLU A 112 13.78 -6.73 -13.49
C GLU A 112 14.71 -6.17 -14.58
N THR A 113 14.14 -5.48 -15.59
CA THR A 113 14.92 -4.78 -16.64
C THR A 113 15.81 -3.68 -16.05
N ALA A 114 15.36 -2.98 -15.00
CA ALA A 114 16.15 -2.00 -14.27
C ALA A 114 17.20 -2.64 -13.33
N GLY A 115 17.24 -3.97 -13.24
CA GLY A 115 18.17 -4.75 -12.42
C GLY A 115 17.71 -4.98 -10.97
N ALA A 116 16.44 -4.69 -10.65
CA ALA A 116 15.87 -4.98 -9.34
C ALA A 116 15.51 -6.46 -9.19
N GLN A 117 15.42 -6.93 -7.94
CA GLN A 117 14.93 -8.28 -7.62
C GLN A 117 13.44 -8.20 -7.27
N VAL A 118 12.65 -9.14 -7.79
CA VAL A 118 11.20 -9.22 -7.53
C VAL A 118 10.88 -10.57 -6.90
N HIS A 119 10.17 -10.56 -5.78
CA HIS A 119 9.71 -11.78 -5.10
C HIS A 119 8.21 -11.72 -4.76
N PHE A 120 7.52 -12.83 -5.01
CA PHE A 120 6.10 -13.01 -4.69
C PHE A 120 5.95 -13.88 -3.44
N ASP A 121 4.73 -13.96 -2.89
CA ASP A 121 4.40 -14.81 -1.74
C ASP A 121 5.21 -14.51 -0.47
N VAL A 122 5.74 -13.28 -0.34
CA VAL A 122 6.59 -12.90 0.79
C VAL A 122 5.74 -12.40 1.95
N ASN A 123 5.76 -13.16 3.05
CA ASN A 123 5.13 -12.73 4.30
C ASN A 123 6.07 -11.81 5.09
N ALA A 124 5.75 -10.52 5.11
CA ALA A 124 6.49 -9.50 5.84
C ALA A 124 6.58 -9.73 7.37
N THR A 125 5.73 -10.57 7.98
CA THR A 125 5.86 -10.94 9.40
C THR A 125 6.68 -12.21 9.64
N CYS A 126 7.14 -12.86 8.57
CA CYS A 126 7.83 -14.13 8.63
C CYS A 126 9.02 -14.21 7.65
N LEU A 127 9.78 -13.12 7.52
CA LEU A 127 10.92 -13.03 6.60
C LEU A 127 11.96 -14.15 6.79
N LYS A 128 12.07 -14.75 7.99
CA LYS A 128 12.93 -15.92 8.26
C LYS A 128 12.66 -17.15 7.37
N LYS A 129 11.49 -17.25 6.74
CA LYS A 129 11.17 -18.33 5.80
C LYS A 129 11.78 -18.13 4.42
N GLU A 130 12.12 -16.89 4.06
CA GLU A 130 12.62 -16.52 2.76
C GLU A 130 14.09 -16.93 2.60
N LYS A 131 14.33 -18.08 1.98
CA LYS A 131 15.70 -18.62 1.82
C LYS A 131 16.66 -17.67 1.11
N TRP A 132 16.16 -16.86 0.17
CA TRP A 132 16.96 -15.87 -0.56
C TRP A 132 17.48 -14.76 0.36
N LEU A 133 16.84 -14.51 1.51
CA LEU A 133 17.35 -13.57 2.50
C LEU A 133 18.55 -14.10 3.28
N ASN A 134 18.75 -15.41 3.36
CA ASN A 134 19.87 -16.01 4.12
C ASN A 134 21.24 -15.70 3.50
N VAL A 135 21.27 -15.46 2.19
CA VAL A 135 22.49 -15.10 1.44
C VAL A 135 22.51 -13.62 1.04
N ALA A 136 21.44 -12.89 1.36
CA ALA A 136 21.31 -11.48 1.00
C ALA A 136 22.18 -10.60 1.91
N GLN A 137 22.77 -9.56 1.34
CA GLN A 137 23.43 -8.52 2.11
C GLN A 137 22.41 -7.73 2.95
N PRO A 138 22.74 -7.31 4.18
CA PRO A 138 21.82 -6.53 5.02
C PRO A 138 21.30 -5.26 4.34
N PHE A 139 20.05 -4.91 4.62
CA PHE A 139 19.36 -3.76 4.03
C PHE A 139 19.58 -2.48 4.81
N HIS A 140 19.82 -1.39 4.10
CA HIS A 140 19.86 -0.05 4.68
C HIS A 140 18.45 0.47 4.97
N ALA A 141 17.46 0.08 4.18
CA ALA A 141 16.06 0.41 4.38
C ALA A 141 15.18 -0.82 4.15
N ILE A 142 14.29 -1.11 5.10
CA ILE A 142 13.16 -2.03 4.90
C ILE A 142 11.88 -1.18 4.98
N VAL A 143 11.11 -1.17 3.90
CA VAL A 143 10.00 -0.24 3.69
C VAL A 143 8.70 -1.02 3.65
N PHE A 144 7.72 -0.63 4.47
CA PHE A 144 6.37 -1.16 4.41
C PHE A 144 5.37 -0.01 4.27
N ASN A 145 4.85 0.19 3.05
CA ASN A 145 3.92 1.27 2.80
C ASN A 145 2.48 0.86 3.13
N PHE A 146 1.82 1.64 4.00
CA PHE A 146 0.42 1.46 4.40
C PHE A 146 0.02 0.02 4.79
N PRO A 147 0.79 -0.70 5.63
CA PRO A 147 0.43 -2.03 6.09
C PRO A 147 -0.95 -2.03 6.75
N HIS A 148 -1.88 -2.88 6.30
CA HIS A 148 -3.23 -2.91 6.85
C HIS A 148 -3.90 -4.27 6.62
N LEU A 149 -4.35 -4.95 7.68
CA LEU A 149 -5.06 -6.25 7.58
C LEU A 149 -6.55 -6.11 7.21
N GLY A 150 -7.07 -4.89 7.29
CA GLY A 150 -8.47 -4.58 7.03
C GLY A 150 -9.21 -4.26 8.33
N GLY A 151 -10.50 -4.00 8.20
CA GLY A 151 -11.39 -3.79 9.33
C GLY A 151 -11.42 -2.36 9.89
N SER A 152 -12.29 -2.17 10.90
CA SER A 152 -12.58 -0.88 11.52
C SER A 152 -13.08 -1.00 12.97
N THR A 153 -12.91 -2.17 13.58
CA THR A 153 -13.36 -2.49 14.94
C THR A 153 -12.21 -2.46 15.93
N GLU A 154 -12.53 -2.56 17.22
CA GLU A 154 -11.55 -2.68 18.31
C GLU A 154 -10.65 -3.91 18.14
N ALA A 155 -11.24 -5.03 17.72
CA ALA A 155 -10.47 -6.25 17.42
C ALA A 155 -9.50 -6.03 16.26
N ASP A 156 -9.92 -5.28 15.24
CA ASP A 156 -9.06 -4.96 14.09
C ASP A 156 -7.89 -4.06 14.50
N VAL A 157 -8.09 -3.13 15.43
CA VAL A 157 -6.99 -2.33 16.00
C VAL A 157 -5.96 -3.24 16.68
N ALA A 158 -6.41 -4.19 17.50
CA ALA A 158 -5.51 -5.16 18.16
C ALA A 158 -4.78 -6.05 17.14
N ASN A 159 -5.46 -6.49 16.08
CA ASN A 159 -4.86 -7.28 15.01
C ASN A 159 -3.79 -6.50 14.24
N ASN A 160 -4.04 -5.24 13.88
CA ASN A 160 -3.05 -4.39 13.20
C ASN A 160 -1.87 -4.03 14.12
N GLN A 161 -2.10 -3.88 15.44
CA GLN A 161 -1.01 -3.75 16.42
C GLN A 161 -0.10 -4.98 16.43
N LYS A 162 -0.69 -6.18 16.54
CA LYS A 162 0.05 -7.46 16.49
C LYS A 162 0.81 -7.60 15.17
N PHE A 163 0.17 -7.29 14.04
CA PHE A 163 0.78 -7.34 12.72
C PHE A 163 2.03 -6.47 12.60
N LEU A 164 1.95 -5.20 13.03
CA LEU A 164 3.10 -4.31 13.05
C LEU A 164 4.21 -4.81 13.98
N ARG A 165 3.85 -5.32 15.16
CA ARG A 165 4.80 -5.89 16.12
C ARG A 165 5.57 -7.06 15.53
N GLU A 166 4.89 -7.99 14.85
CA GLU A 166 5.52 -9.14 14.21
C GLU A 166 6.36 -8.74 12.99
N PHE A 167 5.92 -7.73 12.23
CA PHE A 167 6.72 -7.14 11.17
C PHE A 167 8.06 -6.61 11.72
N PHE A 168 8.04 -5.72 12.72
CA PHE A 168 9.28 -5.19 13.32
C PHE A 168 10.19 -6.31 13.80
N TYR A 169 9.65 -7.31 14.51
CA TYR A 169 10.42 -8.48 14.94
C TYR A 169 11.15 -9.14 13.76
N SER A 170 10.42 -9.46 12.69
CA SER A 170 10.94 -10.21 11.54
C SER A 170 12.05 -9.49 10.77
N THR A 171 12.08 -8.14 10.81
CA THR A 171 13.08 -7.33 10.10
C THR A 171 14.45 -7.28 10.78
N ARG A 172 14.53 -7.55 12.09
CA ARG A 172 15.72 -7.28 12.91
C ARG A 172 17.01 -7.85 12.33
N GLN A 173 16.97 -9.10 11.89
CA GLN A 173 18.14 -9.83 11.39
C GLN A 173 18.61 -9.38 10.00
N TYR A 174 17.79 -8.62 9.27
CA TYR A 174 18.05 -8.24 7.88
C TYR A 174 18.50 -6.80 7.73
N LEU A 175 18.65 -6.05 8.81
CA LEU A 175 19.07 -4.65 8.77
C LEU A 175 20.58 -4.49 8.80
N HIS A 176 21.06 -3.52 8.02
CA HIS A 176 22.45 -3.09 8.03
C HIS A 176 22.87 -2.70 9.46
N PRO A 177 24.03 -3.19 9.94
CA PRO A 177 24.33 -3.20 11.37
C PRO A 177 24.37 -1.82 12.04
N THR A 178 24.79 -0.79 11.33
CA THR A 178 24.97 0.57 11.86
C THR A 178 24.10 1.64 11.18
N ARG A 179 23.46 1.30 10.06
CA ARG A 179 22.75 2.26 9.19
C ARG A 179 21.37 1.79 8.77
N GLY A 180 20.96 0.59 9.21
CA GLY A 180 19.67 0.00 8.87
C GLY A 180 18.53 0.78 9.50
N GLN A 181 17.50 1.02 8.70
CA GLN A 181 16.28 1.70 9.11
C GLN A 181 15.06 0.90 8.64
N VAL A 182 14.00 0.94 9.44
CA VAL A 182 12.67 0.45 9.04
C VAL A 182 11.78 1.66 8.81
N LEU A 183 11.17 1.75 7.64
CA LEU A 183 10.27 2.82 7.26
C LEU A 183 8.87 2.25 7.12
N VAL A 184 7.94 2.78 7.89
CA VAL A 184 6.52 2.44 7.74
C VAL A 184 5.76 3.71 7.42
N SER A 185 5.03 3.73 6.31
CA SER A 185 4.13 4.85 6.02
C SER A 185 2.73 4.56 6.53
N LEU A 186 2.18 5.46 7.34
CA LEU A 186 0.81 5.38 7.84
C LEU A 186 0.11 6.72 7.69
N ARG A 187 -1.21 6.67 7.66
CA ARG A 187 -2.04 7.89 7.63
C ARG A 187 -2.16 8.47 9.01
N ASN A 188 -2.22 9.79 9.08
CA ASN A 188 -2.49 10.49 10.33
C ASN A 188 -4.01 10.64 10.53
N THR A 189 -4.65 9.60 11.08
CA THR A 189 -6.08 9.64 11.45
C THR A 189 -6.27 9.00 12.82
N LEU A 190 -7.37 9.32 13.52
CA LEU A 190 -7.67 8.74 14.83
C LEU A 190 -7.68 7.21 14.84
N PHE A 191 -8.05 6.57 13.73
CA PHE A 191 -8.03 5.10 13.63
C PHE A 191 -6.60 4.54 13.61
N TYR A 192 -5.74 5.10 12.75
CA TYR A 192 -4.34 4.65 12.61
C TYR A 192 -3.49 5.02 13.83
N ASN A 193 -3.76 6.16 14.47
CA ASN A 193 -3.02 6.59 15.67
C ASN A 193 -3.18 5.58 16.83
N ARG A 194 -4.32 4.89 16.89
CA ARG A 194 -4.58 3.84 17.89
C ARG A 194 -3.76 2.57 17.69
N TRP A 195 -3.14 2.40 16.52
CA TRP A 195 -2.23 1.28 16.29
C TRP A 195 -0.90 1.45 17.01
N LYS A 196 -0.63 2.65 17.56
CA LYS A 196 0.49 2.88 18.49
C LYS A 196 1.80 2.32 17.94
N ILE A 197 2.12 2.67 16.68
CA ILE A 197 3.23 2.05 15.93
C ILE A 197 4.56 2.14 16.68
N GLN A 198 4.83 3.25 17.37
CA GLN A 198 6.03 3.42 18.19
C GLN A 198 6.11 2.37 19.32
N GLU A 199 5.00 2.06 19.99
CA GLU A 199 4.95 1.01 21.02
C GLU A 199 5.15 -0.38 20.41
N GLN A 200 4.62 -0.63 19.20
CA GLN A 200 4.82 -1.91 18.51
C GLN A 200 6.29 -2.12 18.10
N ALA A 201 6.95 -1.03 17.68
CA ALA A 201 8.36 -1.01 17.32
C ALA A 201 9.26 -1.18 18.56
N ALA A 202 8.99 -0.43 19.64
CA ALA A 202 9.80 -0.41 20.86
C ALA A 202 9.93 -1.78 21.53
N VAL A 203 8.86 -2.59 21.54
CA VAL A 203 8.91 -3.97 22.08
C VAL A 203 9.90 -4.87 21.33
N ASN A 204 10.26 -4.51 20.10
CA ASN A 204 11.25 -5.19 19.29
C ASN A 204 12.56 -4.40 19.19
N GLY A 205 12.88 -3.54 20.16
CA GLY A 205 14.11 -2.77 20.23
C GLY A 205 14.26 -1.67 19.19
N PHE A 206 13.17 -1.26 18.52
CA PHE A 206 13.20 -0.15 17.59
C PHE A 206 12.85 1.17 18.25
N GLN A 207 13.57 2.22 17.89
CA GLN A 207 13.33 3.58 18.36
C GLN A 207 12.96 4.46 17.16
N LEU A 208 11.95 5.32 17.33
CA LEU A 208 11.58 6.28 16.29
C LEU A 208 12.69 7.33 16.20
N LYS A 209 13.38 7.38 15.06
CA LYS A 209 14.42 8.38 14.80
C LYS A 209 13.80 9.71 14.37
N ARG A 210 12.84 9.67 13.45
CA ARG A 210 12.15 10.85 12.92
C ARG A 210 10.89 10.46 12.16
N MET A 211 10.06 11.45 11.88
CA MET A 211 8.94 11.35 10.93
C MET A 211 9.18 12.28 9.76
N GLU A 212 8.79 11.85 8.57
CA GLU A 212 8.84 12.66 7.36
C GLU A 212 7.47 12.59 6.66
N ALA A 213 7.05 13.66 5.98
CA ALA A 213 5.81 13.63 5.23
C ALA A 213 5.90 12.59 4.10
N PHE A 214 4.84 11.80 3.90
CA PHE A 214 4.72 10.94 2.73
C PHE A 214 4.09 11.75 1.60
N ASP A 215 4.87 12.08 0.59
CA ASP A 215 4.38 12.68 -0.65
C ASP A 215 4.31 11.60 -1.72
N ALA A 216 3.10 11.26 -2.18
CA ALA A 216 2.94 10.29 -3.25
C ALA A 216 3.44 10.85 -4.60
N SER A 217 3.42 12.17 -4.79
CA SER A 217 3.67 12.81 -6.08
C SER A 217 5.13 12.76 -6.53
N ILE A 218 6.07 12.56 -5.59
CA ILE A 218 7.47 12.35 -5.94
C ILE A 218 7.74 10.97 -6.55
N TYR A 219 6.81 10.02 -6.38
CA TYR A 219 6.95 8.66 -6.91
C TYR A 219 6.22 8.55 -8.25
N ALA A 220 6.98 8.61 -9.35
CA ALA A 220 6.46 8.58 -10.70
C ALA A 220 5.71 7.26 -10.98
N GLY A 221 4.41 7.36 -11.29
CA GLY A 221 3.55 6.22 -11.59
C GLY A 221 3.10 5.41 -10.38
N TYR A 222 3.39 5.86 -9.15
CA TYR A 222 2.93 5.19 -7.94
C TYR A 222 1.41 5.26 -7.78
N GLU A 223 0.78 4.10 -7.61
CA GLU A 223 -0.64 3.96 -7.35
C GLU A 223 -0.87 3.23 -6.01
N PRO A 224 -1.55 3.84 -5.03
CA PRO A 224 -1.93 3.13 -3.83
C PRO A 224 -2.91 1.99 -4.17
N GLN A 225 -2.68 0.79 -3.65
CA GLN A 225 -3.55 -0.35 -3.93
C GLN A 225 -4.29 -0.85 -2.70
N ARG A 226 -5.47 -1.47 -2.91
CA ARG A 226 -6.18 -2.23 -1.88
C ARG A 226 -5.95 -3.72 -2.08
N THR A 227 -5.60 -4.42 -1.01
CA THR A 227 -5.48 -5.88 -1.01
C THR A 227 -6.84 -6.57 -0.86
N HIS A 228 -6.91 -7.85 -1.21
CA HIS A 228 -8.12 -8.67 -1.05
C HIS A 228 -8.50 -8.82 0.44
N PRO A 229 -9.80 -8.80 0.82
CA PRO A 229 -10.99 -8.72 -0.04
C PRO A 229 -11.44 -7.29 -0.40
N ALA A 230 -10.64 -6.28 -0.05
CA ALA A 230 -10.99 -4.88 -0.27
C ALA A 230 -10.65 -4.35 -1.67
N SER A 231 -9.95 -5.13 -2.51
CA SER A 231 -9.61 -4.75 -3.90
C SER A 231 -10.84 -4.33 -4.72
N PHE A 232 -12.00 -4.94 -4.47
CA PHE A 232 -13.25 -4.62 -5.17
C PHE A 232 -14.01 -3.42 -4.58
N ARG A 233 -13.55 -2.81 -3.48
CA ARG A 233 -14.26 -1.71 -2.78
C ARG A 233 -14.00 -0.32 -3.38
N GLY A 234 -13.62 -0.27 -4.66
CA GLY A 234 -13.30 0.96 -5.40
C GLY A 234 -11.97 1.58 -4.99
N GLU A 235 -11.82 2.87 -5.24
CA GLU A 235 -10.54 3.59 -5.09
C GLU A 235 -9.87 3.36 -3.73
N PRO A 236 -8.52 3.22 -3.72
CA PRO A 236 -7.75 3.25 -2.49
C PRO A 236 -8.04 4.55 -1.74
N PRO A 237 -8.02 4.53 -0.40
CA PRO A 237 -8.27 5.77 0.30
C PRO A 237 -7.02 6.68 0.21
N SER A 238 -7.19 8.00 0.32
CA SER A 238 -6.11 8.95 0.04
C SER A 238 -4.86 8.77 0.94
N THR A 239 -3.69 9.09 0.40
CA THR A 239 -2.41 9.20 1.11
C THR A 239 -2.16 10.60 1.68
N THR A 240 -3.05 11.58 1.44
CA THR A 240 -2.91 12.94 1.96
C THR A 240 -2.72 12.95 3.48
N GLY A 241 -1.68 13.65 3.95
CA GLY A 241 -1.35 13.75 5.37
C GLY A 241 -0.73 12.50 5.99
N ALA A 242 -0.34 11.51 5.17
CA ALA A 242 0.44 10.38 5.63
C ALA A 242 1.89 10.77 5.94
N HIS A 243 2.54 9.96 6.78
CA HIS A 243 3.91 10.17 7.21
C HIS A 243 4.68 8.86 7.12
N TYR A 244 5.96 8.95 6.75
CA TYR A 244 6.96 7.94 7.05
C TYR A 244 7.32 8.01 8.54
N PHE A 245 7.19 6.89 9.23
CA PHE A 245 7.78 6.66 10.54
C PHE A 245 9.09 5.91 10.33
N ILE A 246 10.21 6.54 10.67
CA ILE A 246 11.56 6.01 10.38
C ILE A 246 12.20 5.56 11.68
N PHE A 247 12.42 4.25 11.80
CA PHE A 247 12.92 3.59 13.00
C PHE A 247 14.35 3.10 12.81
N THR A 248 15.13 3.14 13.89
CA THR A 248 16.45 2.50 13.99
C THR A 248 16.42 1.40 15.05
N LEU A 249 17.19 0.35 14.82
CA LEU A 249 17.30 -0.79 15.72
C LEU A 249 18.38 -0.53 16.78
N ASP A 250 18.00 -0.61 18.06
CA ASP A 250 18.94 -0.78 19.16
C ASP A 250 19.29 -2.27 19.27
N LYS A 251 20.52 -2.61 18.90
CA LYS A 251 21.00 -4.00 18.90
C LYS A 251 21.31 -4.53 20.29
N SER A 252 21.50 -3.66 21.28
CA SER A 252 21.70 -4.07 22.67
C SER A 252 20.42 -4.63 23.30
N PHE A 253 19.27 -4.38 22.67
CA PHE A 253 17.98 -4.82 23.16
C PHE A 253 17.75 -6.31 22.84
N GLU A 254 17.69 -7.13 23.89
CA GLU A 254 17.27 -8.53 23.80
C GLU A 254 15.76 -8.63 23.57
N VAL A 255 15.36 -9.43 22.57
CA VAL A 255 13.94 -9.65 22.24
C VAL A 255 13.62 -11.12 22.35
N ILE A 256 12.51 -11.45 23.02
CA ILE A 256 11.95 -12.79 23.09
C ILE A 256 11.19 -13.08 21.79
N ASP A 257 11.45 -14.22 21.14
CA ASP A 257 10.76 -14.62 19.90
C ASP A 257 9.23 -14.68 20.15
N PRO A 258 8.40 -13.85 19.46
CA PRO A 258 6.95 -13.92 19.58
C PRO A 258 6.38 -15.30 19.26
N GLY A 259 7.08 -16.12 18.46
CA GLY A 259 6.71 -17.49 18.10
C GLY A 259 6.91 -18.52 19.20
N GLN A 260 7.78 -18.29 20.19
CA GLN A 260 8.00 -19.23 21.31
C GLN A 260 6.78 -19.31 22.23
N LYS A 261 6.06 -18.19 22.44
CA LYS A 261 4.81 -18.15 23.23
C LYS A 261 3.68 -19.01 22.66
N PHE A 262 3.73 -19.38 21.38
CA PHE A 262 2.68 -20.21 20.76
C PHE A 262 2.91 -21.70 20.99
N LEU A 263 4.18 -22.13 21.06
CA LEU A 263 4.56 -23.53 21.32
C LEU A 263 4.34 -23.90 22.80
N GLU A 264 4.72 -23.02 23.74
CA GLU A 264 4.45 -23.26 25.17
C GLU A 264 2.95 -23.31 25.49
N ARG A 265 2.12 -22.62 24.69
CA ARG A 265 0.67 -22.59 24.88
C ARG A 265 -0.05 -23.75 24.19
N SER A 266 0.52 -24.37 23.16
CA SER A 266 -0.02 -25.62 22.61
C SER A 266 0.20 -26.78 23.58
N ASP A 267 1.39 -26.84 24.19
CA ASP A 267 1.76 -27.92 25.10
C ASP A 267 0.97 -27.83 26.43
N ALA A 268 0.71 -26.60 26.90
CA ALA A 268 -0.12 -26.36 28.07
C ALA A 268 -1.63 -26.66 27.85
N VAL A 269 -2.13 -26.53 26.62
CA VAL A 269 -3.55 -26.83 26.29
C VAL A 269 -3.77 -28.33 26.06
N GLU A 270 -2.76 -29.06 25.61
CA GLU A 270 -2.81 -30.52 25.46
C GLU A 270 -2.73 -31.24 26.82
N GLN A 271 -1.97 -30.72 27.78
CA GLN A 271 -1.94 -31.22 29.16
C GLN A 271 -3.20 -30.87 29.99
N ALA A 272 -3.93 -29.81 29.65
CA ALA A 272 -5.12 -29.38 30.40
C ALA A 272 -6.43 -30.09 29.98
N ARG A 273 -6.44 -30.91 28.92
CA ARG A 273 -7.64 -31.65 28.47
C ARG A 273 -7.91 -32.94 29.23
N GLY A 274 -7.05 -33.29 30.19
CA GLY A 274 -7.16 -34.47 31.03
C GLY A 274 -7.67 -34.20 32.44
N SER A 275 -8.56 -33.23 32.70
CA SER A 275 -9.33 -33.18 33.96
C SER A 275 -10.44 -32.13 33.97
N ALA A 276 -11.59 -32.57 34.50
CA ALA A 276 -12.68 -31.82 35.13
C ALA A 276 -13.82 -31.22 34.26
N VAL A 277 -15.01 -31.68 34.66
CA VAL A 277 -16.37 -31.33 34.29
C VAL A 277 -16.92 -30.27 35.26
N ASN A 278 -17.87 -29.47 34.75
CA ASN A 278 -18.97 -28.72 35.40
C ASN A 278 -18.83 -27.24 35.85
N GLN A 279 -19.74 -26.46 35.22
CA GLN A 279 -20.65 -25.40 35.72
C GLN A 279 -20.13 -24.04 36.22
N GLY A 280 -20.83 -22.98 35.76
CA GLY A 280 -20.94 -21.70 36.49
C GLY A 280 -20.98 -20.44 35.62
N THR A 281 -22.20 -19.98 35.30
CA THR A 281 -22.54 -18.64 34.78
C THR A 281 -21.98 -17.48 35.60
N LEU A 282 -21.69 -16.33 34.97
CA LEU A 282 -21.90 -14.97 35.52
C LEU A 282 -21.72 -13.89 34.43
N GLU A 283 -22.84 -13.40 33.90
CA GLU A 283 -22.90 -12.16 33.12
C GLU A 283 -22.74 -10.94 34.05
N LYS A 284 -21.97 -9.93 33.64
CA LYS A 284 -21.98 -8.60 34.28
C LYS A 284 -22.17 -7.50 33.25
N LYS A 285 -23.39 -6.95 33.22
CA LYS A 285 -23.78 -5.70 32.54
C LYS A 285 -23.21 -4.51 33.31
N MET A 286 -22.59 -3.56 32.61
CA MET A 286 -22.48 -2.16 33.05
C MET A 286 -23.19 -1.27 32.03
N ALA A 287 -24.25 -0.61 32.48
CA ALA A 287 -25.03 0.33 31.69
C ALA A 287 -24.31 1.68 31.62
N ALA A 288 -24.05 2.17 30.40
CA ALA A 288 -23.54 3.52 30.15
C ALA A 288 -24.65 4.39 29.52
N LEU A 289 -24.78 5.62 30.02
CA LEU A 289 -25.76 6.64 29.65
C LEU A 289 -25.75 6.91 28.12
N PRO A 290 -26.91 7.10 27.45
CA PRO A 290 -26.95 7.19 25.99
C PRO A 290 -26.50 8.57 25.47
N THR A 291 -25.26 8.66 24.98
CA THR A 291 -24.78 9.81 24.19
C THR A 291 -25.51 9.84 22.84
N LYS A 292 -26.35 10.85 22.60
CA LYS A 292 -26.98 11.09 21.29
C LYS A 292 -25.93 11.66 20.33
N LEU A 293 -25.68 10.96 19.22
CA LEU A 293 -24.73 11.35 18.17
C LEU A 293 -25.49 11.78 16.91
N THR A 294 -25.22 12.95 16.37
CA THR A 294 -25.92 13.53 15.21
C THR A 294 -25.02 13.66 13.99
N CYS A 295 -25.49 13.18 12.85
CA CYS A 295 -24.84 13.37 11.56
C CYS A 295 -25.42 14.61 10.86
N GLN A 296 -24.69 15.73 10.89
CA GLN A 296 -25.13 17.01 10.30
C GLN A 296 -25.44 16.91 8.79
N PRO A 297 -24.64 16.25 7.93
CA PRO A 297 -24.95 16.13 6.50
C PRO A 297 -26.23 15.36 6.18
N CYS A 298 -26.65 14.45 7.07
CA CYS A 298 -27.80 13.58 6.84
C CYS A 298 -29.01 13.91 7.73
N GLY A 299 -28.86 14.78 8.73
CA GLY A 299 -29.90 15.11 9.71
C GLY A 299 -30.32 13.95 10.61
N LEU A 300 -29.51 12.89 10.70
CA LEU A 300 -29.86 11.67 11.43
C LEU A 300 -29.22 11.63 12.82
N THR A 301 -29.98 11.20 13.82
CA THR A 301 -29.54 11.04 15.22
C THR A 301 -29.45 9.58 15.60
N PHE A 302 -28.39 9.21 16.30
CA PHE A 302 -28.07 7.83 16.68
C PHE A 302 -27.84 7.76 18.19
N ARG A 303 -28.38 6.72 18.82
CA ARG A 303 -28.20 6.45 20.26
C ARG A 303 -27.09 5.43 20.54
N ALA A 304 -26.43 4.93 19.50
CA ALA A 304 -25.38 3.92 19.59
C ALA A 304 -24.24 4.26 18.63
N VAL A 305 -23.02 4.31 19.16
CA VAL A 305 -21.79 4.63 18.41
C VAL A 305 -21.62 3.71 17.19
N LYS A 306 -21.91 2.41 17.34
CA LYS A 306 -21.83 1.44 16.23
C LYS A 306 -22.76 1.78 15.06
N LYS A 307 -23.98 2.24 15.34
CA LYS A 307 -24.95 2.63 14.30
C LYS A 307 -24.56 3.96 13.63
N TYR A 308 -24.04 4.91 14.41
CA TYR A 308 -23.50 6.16 13.89
C TYR A 308 -22.31 5.89 12.95
N ASN A 309 -21.34 5.09 13.37
CA ASN A 309 -20.17 4.74 12.56
C ASN A 309 -20.55 3.95 11.30
N GLY A 310 -21.49 3.00 11.42
CA GLY A 310 -22.04 2.29 10.27
C GLY A 310 -22.73 3.22 9.28
N HIS A 311 -23.44 4.24 9.76
CA HIS A 311 -24.02 5.28 8.91
C HIS A 311 -22.96 6.11 8.20
N MET A 312 -21.95 6.62 8.92
CA MET A 312 -20.87 7.45 8.36
C MET A 312 -20.08 6.71 7.25
N ASN A 313 -19.95 5.39 7.37
CA ASN A 313 -19.26 4.56 6.39
C ASN A 313 -20.18 3.99 5.28
N SER A 314 -21.46 4.35 5.27
CA SER A 314 -22.41 3.83 4.28
C SER A 314 -22.30 4.54 2.93
N ALA A 315 -22.50 3.81 1.83
CA ALA A 315 -22.57 4.38 0.49
C ALA A 315 -23.67 5.47 0.36
N LYS A 316 -24.75 5.37 1.15
CA LYS A 316 -25.81 6.37 1.21
C LYS A 316 -25.32 7.69 1.83
N HIS A 317 -24.53 7.63 2.91
CA HIS A 317 -23.92 8.81 3.52
C HIS A 317 -22.90 9.47 2.58
N ALA A 318 -22.01 8.69 1.97
CA ALA A 318 -21.02 9.19 1.01
C ALA A 318 -21.67 9.92 -0.18
N LYS A 319 -22.77 9.38 -0.73
CA LYS A 319 -23.56 10.05 -1.79
C LYS A 319 -24.15 11.38 -1.33
N LYS A 320 -24.68 11.46 -0.10
CA LYS A 320 -25.29 12.68 0.44
C LYS A 320 -24.25 13.78 0.69
N VAL A 321 -23.07 13.44 1.22
CA VAL A 321 -21.95 14.37 1.39
C VAL A 321 -21.45 14.90 0.03
N LYS A 322 -21.37 14.03 -0.99
CA LYS A 322 -20.97 14.43 -2.35
C LYS A 322 -21.98 15.37 -3.00
N ALA A 323 -23.27 15.20 -2.74
CA ALA A 323 -24.33 16.08 -3.25
C ALA A 323 -24.30 17.48 -2.59
N LEU A 324 -23.95 17.56 -1.30
CA LEU A 324 -23.83 18.84 -0.59
C LEU A 324 -22.59 19.64 -1.03
N LYS A 325 -21.47 18.97 -1.33
CA LYS A 325 -20.25 19.62 -1.85
C LYS A 325 -20.35 20.14 -3.29
N LYS A 326 -21.40 19.79 -4.04
CA LYS A 326 -21.65 20.30 -5.40
C LYS A 326 -22.58 21.53 -5.43
N LYS A 327 -23.13 21.93 -4.28
CA LYS A 327 -24.05 23.08 -4.14
C LYS A 327 -23.38 24.36 -3.60
N HIS A 328 -22.08 24.29 -3.32
CA HIS A 328 -21.20 25.41 -2.99
C HIS A 328 -20.05 25.39 -3.99
#